data_AF-A0AAX3EFP7-F1
#
_entry.id   AF-A0AAX3EFP7-F1
#
_cell.length_a   1.000
_cell.length_b   1.000
_cell.length_c   1.000
_cell.angle_alpha   90.00
_cell.angle_beta   90.00
_cell.angle_gamma   90.00
#
_symmetry.space_group_name_H-M   'P 1'
#
loop_
_entity.id
_entity.type
_entity.pdbx_description
1 polymer ?
#
loop_
_entity_poly.entity_id
_entity_poly.type
_entity_poly.pdbx_seq_one_letter_code
_entity_poly.pdbx_strand_id
1 'polypeptide(L)'
;MARSVFILCACCAIKLANDDESACRDYHGHDHVGLKVPAGTAITQGPHEWDGSLELACHGHEGGTIQPLEEYWVAQPGPALIEEEVR
;
A
#
# COMPACT_ATOMS: atom_id res chain seq x y z
N MET A 1 -12.54 -15.77 -3.02
CA MET A 1 -11.15 -15.29 -2.95
C MET A 1 -11.03 -14.33 -1.78
N ALA A 2 -10.04 -14.50 -0.92
CA ALA A 2 -9.85 -13.61 0.22
C ALA A 2 -9.64 -12.19 -0.31
N ARG A 3 -10.44 -11.22 0.14
CA ARG A 3 -10.20 -9.80 -0.11
C ARG A 3 -8.94 -9.43 0.67
N SER A 4 -7.78 -9.49 0.03
CA SER A 4 -6.53 -9.03 0.63
C SER A 4 -6.64 -7.53 0.86
N VAL A 5 -6.68 -7.11 2.11
CA VAL A 5 -6.65 -5.69 2.48
C VAL A 5 -5.19 -5.31 2.71
N PHE A 6 -4.73 -4.26 2.05
CA PHE A 6 -3.39 -3.73 2.25
C PHE A 6 -3.43 -2.52 3.18
N ILE A 7 -2.57 -2.53 4.19
CA ILE A 7 -2.30 -1.36 5.03
C ILE A 7 -1.02 -0.69 4.50
N LEU A 8 -1.14 0.58 4.13
CA LEU A 8 -0.10 1.37 3.47
C LEU A 8 0.35 2.52 4.38
N CYS A 9 1.67 2.76 4.48
CA CYS A 9 2.22 4.06 4.92
C CYS A 9 1.80 5.17 3.96
N ALA A 10 1.96 6.44 4.39
CA ALA A 10 1.82 7.62 3.52
C ALA A 10 2.60 7.49 2.21
N CYS A 11 3.80 6.95 2.33
CA CYS A 11 4.74 6.75 1.25
C CYS A 11 4.21 5.82 0.14
N CYS A 12 3.68 4.65 0.52
CA CYS A 12 3.05 3.68 -0.37
C CYS A 12 1.71 4.18 -0.91
N ALA A 13 0.96 4.96 -0.14
CA ALA A 13 -0.28 5.57 -0.59
C ALA A 13 -0.04 6.57 -1.73
N ILE A 14 0.97 7.45 -1.58
CA ILE A 14 1.34 8.43 -2.61
C ILE A 14 1.82 7.73 -3.88
N LYS A 15 2.69 6.71 -3.74
CA LYS A 15 3.14 5.90 -4.87
C LYS A 15 1.98 5.22 -5.59
N LEU A 16 1.05 4.59 -4.85
CA LEU A 16 -0.09 3.93 -5.47
C LEU A 16 -1.01 4.91 -6.21
N ALA A 17 -1.21 6.11 -5.64
CA ALA A 17 -2.11 7.11 -6.20
C ALA A 17 -1.52 7.86 -7.41
N ASN A 18 -0.20 8.07 -7.43
CA ASN A 18 0.45 8.97 -8.38
C ASN A 18 1.59 8.33 -9.19
N ASP A 19 1.93 7.06 -8.93
CA ASP A 19 3.14 6.39 -9.42
C ASP A 19 4.44 7.15 -9.06
N ASP A 20 4.42 7.85 -7.91
CA ASP A 20 5.50 8.75 -7.48
C ASP A 20 6.27 8.20 -6.28
N GLU A 21 7.56 7.96 -6.46
CA GLU A 21 8.49 7.44 -5.45
C GLU A 21 9.23 8.54 -4.68
N SER A 22 9.14 9.80 -5.10
CA SER A 22 9.88 10.92 -4.49
C SER A 22 9.51 11.12 -3.03
N ALA A 23 8.22 10.92 -2.68
CA ALA A 23 7.75 11.00 -1.31
C ALA A 23 8.44 9.99 -0.38
N CYS A 24 8.69 8.75 -0.81
CA CYS A 24 9.41 7.75 -0.01
C CYS A 24 10.86 8.18 0.26
N ARG A 25 11.55 8.62 -0.80
CA ARG A 25 12.96 9.03 -0.73
C ARG A 25 13.14 10.22 0.22
N ASP A 26 12.25 11.20 0.11
CA ASP A 26 12.39 12.46 0.84
C ASP A 26 11.91 12.34 2.30
N TYR A 27 10.93 11.47 2.61
CA TYR A 27 10.45 11.26 3.99
C TYR A 27 11.29 10.29 4.83
N HIS A 28 11.74 9.17 4.25
CA HIS A 28 12.35 8.11 5.05
C HIS A 28 13.79 7.75 4.64
N GLY A 29 14.35 8.45 3.66
CA GLY A 29 15.77 8.34 3.29
C GLY A 29 16.20 6.95 2.82
N HIS A 30 15.27 6.10 2.38
CA HIS A 30 15.55 4.75 1.88
C HIS A 30 14.98 4.53 0.47
N ASP A 31 15.68 3.71 -0.29
CA ASP A 31 15.24 3.21 -1.59
C ASP A 31 14.26 2.05 -1.37
N HIS A 32 13.21 1.94 -2.19
CA HIS A 32 12.10 1.03 -1.94
C HIS A 32 12.18 -0.17 -2.87
N VAL A 33 12.01 -1.38 -2.34
CA VAL A 33 11.64 -2.51 -3.21
C VAL A 33 10.30 -2.14 -3.84
N GLY A 34 10.24 -2.12 -5.18
CA GLY A 34 9.07 -1.67 -5.91
C GLY A 34 7.78 -2.27 -5.34
N LEU A 35 6.80 -1.41 -5.04
CA LEU A 35 5.51 -1.79 -4.47
C LEU A 35 4.82 -2.77 -5.43
N LYS A 36 4.91 -4.07 -5.15
CA LYS A 36 4.25 -5.11 -5.94
C LYS A 36 2.84 -5.32 -5.41
N VAL A 37 1.93 -4.42 -5.77
CA VAL A 37 0.50 -4.60 -5.54
C VAL A 37 -0.18 -5.11 -6.82
N PRO A 38 -1.25 -5.92 -6.72
CA PRO A 38 -2.02 -6.35 -7.88
C PRO A 38 -2.52 -5.17 -8.73
N ALA A 39 -2.64 -5.38 -10.04
CA ALA A 39 -3.20 -4.39 -10.95
C ALA A 39 -4.61 -3.97 -10.51
N GLY A 40 -4.92 -2.68 -10.63
CA GLY A 40 -6.20 -2.11 -10.22
C GLY A 40 -6.37 -1.98 -8.70
N THR A 41 -5.32 -2.20 -7.90
CA THR A 41 -5.35 -1.85 -6.47
C THR A 41 -5.59 -0.36 -6.31
N ALA A 42 -6.57 0.00 -5.49
CA ALA A 42 -6.94 1.38 -5.22
C ALA A 42 -7.02 1.62 -3.71
N ILE A 43 -6.71 2.84 -3.30
CA ILE A 43 -6.98 3.31 -1.94
C ILE A 43 -8.50 3.36 -1.77
N THR A 44 -9.00 2.73 -0.72
CA THR A 44 -10.43 2.68 -0.40
C THR A 44 -10.76 3.45 0.88
N GLN A 45 -9.81 3.65 1.80
CA GLN A 45 -9.98 4.42 3.04
C GLN A 45 -8.67 5.10 3.46
N GLY A 46 -8.78 6.17 4.28
CA GLY A 46 -7.67 6.93 4.85
C GLY A 46 -7.56 8.39 4.34
N PRO A 47 -6.62 9.20 4.86
CA PRO A 47 -5.70 8.85 5.94
C PRO A 47 -6.41 8.52 7.26
N HIS A 48 -5.81 7.64 8.03
CA HIS A 48 -6.16 7.32 9.41
C HIS A 48 -4.91 7.49 10.28
N GLU A 49 -5.05 7.97 11.51
CA GLU A 49 -3.98 7.98 12.49
C GLU A 49 -4.05 6.71 13.35
N TRP A 50 -2.93 6.01 13.50
CA TRP A 50 -2.87 4.81 14.34
C TRP A 50 -2.45 5.15 15.77
N ASP A 51 -3.13 4.61 16.78
CA ASP A 51 -2.86 4.88 18.20
C ASP A 51 -1.91 3.86 18.86
N GLY A 52 -1.46 2.84 18.11
CA GLY A 52 -0.60 1.76 18.59
C GLY A 52 0.55 1.42 17.64
N SER A 53 0.91 0.13 17.56
CA SER A 53 1.81 -0.38 16.51
C SER A 53 1.01 -1.27 15.55
N LEU A 54 1.10 -1.04 14.24
CA LEU A 54 0.37 -1.80 13.22
C LEU A 54 1.36 -2.41 12.23
N GLU A 55 1.31 -3.73 12.07
CA GLU A 55 2.16 -4.41 11.09
C GLU A 55 1.69 -4.12 9.66
N LEU A 56 2.63 -3.77 8.80
CA LEU A 56 2.38 -3.48 7.40
C LEU A 56 2.14 -4.78 6.63
N ALA A 57 1.03 -4.81 5.90
CA ALA A 57 0.67 -5.92 5.03
C ALA A 57 1.00 -5.66 3.54
N CYS A 58 1.66 -4.54 3.22
CA CYS A 58 2.10 -4.27 1.85
C CYS A 58 3.35 -5.08 1.48
N HIS A 59 3.35 -5.60 0.24
CA HIS A 59 4.44 -6.41 -0.29
C HIS A 59 5.74 -5.59 -0.37
N GLY A 60 6.83 -6.11 0.21
CA GLY A 60 8.10 -5.37 0.38
C GLY A 60 8.24 -4.62 1.71
N HIS A 61 7.18 -4.56 2.52
CA HIS A 61 7.18 -4.05 3.89
C HIS A 61 6.66 -5.07 4.90
N GLU A 62 6.65 -6.35 4.52
CA GLU A 62 6.23 -7.44 5.39
C GLU A 62 7.11 -7.45 6.66
N GLY A 63 6.47 -7.27 7.82
CA GLY A 63 7.15 -7.15 9.12
C GLY A 63 7.60 -5.73 9.51
N GLY A 64 7.37 -4.72 8.67
CA GLY A 64 7.47 -3.31 9.05
C GLY A 64 6.30 -2.91 9.96
N THR A 65 6.49 -1.86 10.78
CA THR A 65 5.45 -1.36 11.69
C THR A 65 5.21 0.12 11.52
N ILE A 66 3.94 0.51 11.43
CA ILE A 66 3.48 1.88 11.60
C ILE A 66 3.55 2.21 13.10
N GLN A 67 4.22 3.30 13.44
CA GLN A 67 4.35 3.79 14.81
C GLN A 67 3.09 4.55 15.24
N PRO A 68 2.90 4.77 16.56
CA PRO A 68 1.81 5.59 17.04
C PRO A 68 1.87 7.01 16.45
N LEU A 69 0.70 7.56 16.14
CA LEU A 69 0.48 8.88 15.53
C LEU A 69 0.96 9.00 14.07
N GLU A 70 1.42 7.91 13.45
CA GLU A 70 1.68 7.89 12.01
C GLU A 70 0.40 7.62 11.22
N GLU A 71 0.34 8.18 10.01
CA GLU A 71 -0.80 8.03 9.11
C GLU A 71 -0.72 6.75 8.29
N TYR A 72 -1.87 6.11 8.08
CA TYR A 72 -2.03 4.94 7.24
C TYR A 72 -3.26 4.99 6.33
N TRP A 73 -3.19 4.22 5.24
CA TRP A 73 -4.27 4.07 4.27
C TRP A 73 -4.62 2.61 4.09
N VAL A 74 -5.88 2.38 3.74
CA VAL A 74 -6.38 1.05 3.39
C VAL A 74 -6.55 1.01 1.88
N ALA A 75 -5.97 -0.01 1.26
CA ALA A 75 -6.14 -0.29 -0.15
C ALA A 75 -6.68 -1.70 -0.39
N GLN A 76 -7.43 -1.84 -1.48
CA GLN A 76 -7.97 -3.12 -1.91
C GLN A 76 -7.63 -3.37 -3.37
N PRO A 77 -7.28 -4.61 -3.74
CA PRO A 77 -7.10 -4.98 -5.13
C PRO A 77 -8.43 -4.81 -5.86
N GLY A 78 -8.35 -4.31 -7.09
CA GLY A 78 -9.47 -4.31 -8.02
C GLY A 78 -9.97 -5.73 -8.28
N PRO A 79 -11.17 -5.90 -8.84
CA PRO A 79 -11.61 -7.22 -9.30
C PRO A 79 -10.52 -7.78 -10.21
N ALA A 80 -10.11 -9.04 -9.98
CA ALA A 80 -9.22 -9.73 -10.89
C ALA A 80 -9.86 -9.65 -12.28
N LEU A 81 -9.17 -9.02 -13.24
CA LEU A 81 -9.54 -9.14 -14.63
C LEU A 81 -9.40 -10.64 -14.93
N ILE A 82 -10.54 -11.33 -15.08
CA ILE A 82 -10.54 -12.62 -15.72
C ILE A 82 -9.97 -12.37 -17.11
N GLU A 83 -8.75 -12.87 -17.36
CA GLU A 83 -8.24 -12.97 -18.71
C GLU A 83 -9.19 -13.92 -19.43
N GLU A 84 -10.18 -13.37 -20.15
CA GLU A 84 -11.01 -14.14 -21.05
C GLU A 84 -10.07 -14.80 -22.05
N GLU A 85 -10.01 -16.13 -21.91
CA GLU A 85 -9.35 -17.07 -22.80
C GLU A 85 -9.60 -16.66 -24.26
N VAL A 86 -8.56 -16.10 -24.88
CA VAL A 86 -8.52 -15.81 -26.31
C VAL A 86 -8.65 -17.16 -27.02
N ARG A 87 -9.87 -17.46 -27.45
CA ARG A 87 -10.21 -18.63 -28.25
C ARG A 87 -9.99 -18.39 -29.73
#